data_AF-A0A8X6RLN9-F1
#
_entry.id   AF-A0A8X6RLN9-F1
#
_cell.length_a   1.000
_cell.length_b   1.000
_cell.length_c   1.000
_cell.angle_alpha   90.00
_cell.angle_beta   90.00
_cell.angle_gamma   90.00
#
_symmetry.space_group_name_H-M   'P 1'
#
loop_
_entity.id
_entity.type
_entity.pdbx_description
1 polymer ?
#
loop_
_entity_poly.entity_id
_entity_poly.type
_entity_poly.pdbx_seq_one_letter_code
_entity_poly.pdbx_strand_id
1 'polypeptide(L)'
;MGTHNRSDLGIGSPVGRNQSTVMWICDRWMQEGTTDRRGRSHPLQWTTSREKRKIVRMAVTDRSVTSRILAQYIKSVTHHSVSARTIQRRLQQSGLSARRPLLGLPLTQNHRGLSCQWCDERRMWAAEWNEVVFTDESRTCLQHHDGWIRVWRHRGERMLNSCVMHGRTGLAPGIMVWGGIRYHSRTPLVRFAGTLNSQCYISEVLDPVVFPYLQGLATAIFQQDNA
;
A
#
# COMPACT_ATOMS: atom_id res chain seq x y z
N MET A 1 14.56 28.16 73.52
CA MET A 1 13.39 27.36 73.10
C MET A 1 12.53 28.22 72.21
N GLY A 2 12.25 27.77 70.99
CA GLY A 2 11.44 28.53 70.03
C GLY A 2 11.61 28.05 68.60
N THR A 3 11.59 26.73 68.37
CA THR A 3 11.43 26.19 67.02
C THR A 3 9.98 26.47 66.60
N HIS A 4 9.80 27.47 65.74
CA HIS A 4 8.53 27.82 65.12
C HIS A 4 8.01 26.60 64.36
N ASN A 5 7.03 25.90 64.96
CA ASN A 5 6.29 24.85 64.31
C ASN A 5 5.35 25.55 63.29
N ARG A 6 5.75 25.58 62.01
CA ARG A 6 4.86 26.06 60.94
C ARG A 6 3.70 25.06 60.87
N SER A 7 2.60 25.38 61.53
CA SER A 7 1.34 24.66 61.43
C SER A 7 0.94 24.49 59.96
N ASP A 8 0.55 23.28 59.58
CA ASP A 8 0.17 22.80 58.24
C ASP A 8 -0.99 23.58 57.54
N LEU A 9 -1.46 24.68 58.14
CA LEU A 9 -2.59 25.49 57.68
C LEU A 9 -2.26 26.49 56.54
N GLY A 10 -1.01 26.56 56.08
CA GLY A 10 -0.55 27.60 55.14
C GLY A 10 -0.08 27.16 53.74
N ILE A 11 -0.13 25.87 53.38
CA ILE A 11 0.63 25.37 52.21
C ILE A 11 -0.22 25.34 50.91
N GLY A 12 -1.54 25.42 50.98
CA GLY A 12 -2.41 25.37 49.78
C GLY A 12 -2.40 26.64 48.92
N SER A 13 -2.30 27.82 49.55
CA SER A 13 -2.41 29.13 48.88
C SER A 13 -1.21 29.47 47.97
N PRO A 14 0.06 29.17 48.33
CA PRO A 14 1.20 29.44 47.46
C PRO A 14 1.25 28.55 46.20
N VAL A 15 0.60 27.38 46.24
CA VAL A 15 0.67 26.36 45.16
C VAL A 15 -0.61 26.34 44.31
N GLY A 16 -1.63 27.15 44.65
CA GLY A 16 -2.88 27.24 43.91
C GLY A 16 -3.69 25.93 43.89
N ARG A 17 -3.59 25.12 44.96
CA ARG A 17 -4.26 23.82 45.08
C ARG A 17 -5.08 23.74 46.36
N ASN A 18 -6.18 22.99 46.31
CA ASN A 18 -7.05 22.78 47.46
C ASN A 18 -6.28 22.08 48.61
N GLN A 19 -6.45 22.54 49.85
CA GLN A 19 -5.80 21.99 51.05
C GLN A 19 -5.99 20.47 51.18
N SER A 20 -7.16 19.93 50.83
CA SER A 20 -7.41 18.48 50.87
C SER A 20 -6.51 17.72 49.88
N THR A 21 -6.17 18.32 48.74
CA THR A 21 -5.24 17.74 47.77
C THR A 21 -3.79 17.80 48.27
N VAL A 22 -3.41 18.88 48.96
CA VAL A 22 -2.09 19.01 49.56
C VAL A 22 -1.88 17.97 50.66
N MET A 23 -2.83 17.84 51.59
CA MET A 23 -2.77 16.80 52.63
C MET A 23 -2.74 15.39 52.03
N TRP A 24 -3.59 15.09 51.05
CA TRP A 24 -3.59 13.79 50.38
C TRP A 24 -2.25 13.46 49.71
N ILE A 25 -1.57 14.45 49.11
CA ILE A 25 -0.24 14.26 48.53
C ILE A 25 0.82 14.03 49.63
N CYS A 26 0.75 14.77 50.73
CA CYS A 26 1.66 14.61 51.87
C CYS A 26 1.52 13.24 52.53
N ASP A 27 0.29 12.80 52.82
CA ASP A 27 0.01 11.47 53.37
C ASP A 27 0.53 10.37 52.45
N ARG A 28 0.33 10.53 51.14
CA ARG A 28 0.82 9.59 50.15
C ARG A 28 2.34 9.56 50.04
N TRP A 29 3.01 10.71 50.11
CA TRP A 29 4.46 10.77 50.16
C TRP A 29 5.00 10.06 51.41
N MET A 30 4.36 10.26 52.56
CA MET A 30 4.73 9.59 53.82
C MET A 30 4.55 8.07 53.76
N GLN A 31 3.54 7.56 53.04
CA GLN A 31 3.26 6.13 52.96
C GLN A 31 4.01 5.40 51.84
N GLU A 32 4.16 6.02 50.66
CA GLU A 32 4.63 5.34 49.44
C GLU A 32 5.96 5.90 48.93
N GLY A 33 6.47 7.01 49.47
CA GLY A 33 7.70 7.65 49.02
C GLY A 33 7.64 8.18 47.58
N THR A 34 6.45 8.32 46.99
CA THR A 34 6.28 8.83 45.63
C THR A 34 5.10 9.78 45.49
N THR A 35 5.29 10.82 44.67
CA THR A 35 4.21 11.73 44.24
C THR A 35 3.69 11.38 42.85
N ASP A 36 4.21 10.34 42.20
CA ASP A 36 3.80 9.97 40.85
C ASP A 36 2.34 9.54 40.80
N ARG A 37 1.65 9.87 39.71
CA ARG A 37 0.27 9.41 39.52
C ARG A 37 0.29 7.90 39.36
N ARG A 38 -0.54 7.19 40.15
CA ARG A 38 -0.78 5.76 39.92
C ARG A 38 -1.24 5.55 38.47
N GLY A 39 -0.79 4.47 37.86
CA GLY A 39 -1.22 4.08 36.52
C GLY A 39 -2.74 3.99 36.47
N ARG A 40 -3.37 4.75 35.58
CA ARG A 40 -4.82 4.65 35.38
C ARG A 40 -5.13 3.27 34.81
N SER A 41 -6.03 2.54 35.46
CA SER A 41 -6.63 1.35 34.89
C SER A 41 -7.25 1.70 33.54
N HIS A 42 -6.78 1.05 32.47
CA HIS A 42 -7.39 1.23 31.17
C HIS A 42 -8.82 0.65 31.18
N PRO A 43 -9.77 1.27 30.46
CA PRO A 43 -11.10 0.69 30.29
C PRO A 43 -11.02 -0.76 29.82
N LEU A 44 -11.87 -1.62 30.38
CA LEU A 44 -11.95 -3.02 29.97
C LEU A 44 -12.12 -3.09 28.45
N GLN A 45 -11.27 -3.92 27.85
CA GLN A 45 -11.23 -4.08 26.41
C GLN A 45 -12.44 -4.89 25.97
N TRP A 46 -13.35 -4.29 25.21
CA TRP A 46 -14.58 -4.93 24.70
C TRP A 46 -14.35 -6.22 23.92
N THR A 47 -13.14 -6.42 23.38
CA THR A 47 -12.77 -7.63 22.62
C THR A 47 -11.81 -8.50 23.39
N THR A 48 -12.08 -9.81 23.43
CA THR A 48 -11.22 -10.78 24.10
C THR A 48 -9.87 -10.97 23.40
N SER A 49 -8.86 -11.49 24.11
CA SER A 49 -7.57 -11.84 23.51
C SER A 49 -7.69 -12.88 22.37
N ARG A 50 -8.72 -13.73 22.40
CA ARG A 50 -9.02 -14.71 21.35
C ARG A 50 -9.56 -14.04 20.09
N GLU A 51 -10.49 -13.10 20.23
CA GLU A 51 -11.00 -12.29 19.11
C GLU A 51 -9.90 -11.46 18.47
N LYS A 52 -9.04 -10.80 19.28
CA LYS A 52 -7.89 -10.05 18.75
C LYS A 52 -7.00 -10.93 17.88
N ARG A 53 -6.65 -12.14 18.33
CA ARG A 53 -5.86 -13.11 17.55
C ARG A 53 -6.57 -13.50 16.26
N LYS A 54 -7.89 -13.70 16.29
CA LYS A 54 -8.69 -14.04 15.11
C LYS A 54 -8.73 -12.91 14.08
N ILE A 55 -8.95 -11.67 14.53
CA ILE A 55 -8.94 -10.46 13.69
C ILE A 55 -7.59 -10.30 12.98
N VAL A 56 -6.49 -10.43 13.72
CA VAL A 56 -5.14 -10.34 13.16
C VAL A 56 -4.90 -11.45 12.14
N ARG A 57 -5.24 -12.70 12.47
CA ARG A 57 -5.07 -13.83 11.56
C ARG A 57 -5.81 -13.60 10.24
N MET A 58 -7.07 -13.19 10.30
CA MET A 58 -7.85 -12.92 9.09
C MET A 58 -7.24 -11.81 8.23
N ALA A 59 -6.77 -10.73 8.85
CA ALA A 59 -6.13 -9.63 8.14
C ALA A 59 -4.76 -9.99 7.55
N VAL A 60 -4.08 -11.01 8.08
CA VAL A 60 -2.81 -11.53 7.54
C VAL A 60 -3.05 -12.55 6.43
N THR A 61 -4.10 -13.37 6.55
CA THR A 61 -4.51 -14.37 5.54
C THR A 61 -5.08 -13.71 4.30
N ASP A 62 -6.07 -12.83 4.45
CA ASP A 62 -6.57 -11.96 3.38
C ASP A 62 -6.14 -10.53 3.68
N ARG A 63 -5.04 -10.14 3.05
CA ARG A 63 -4.42 -8.83 3.27
C ARG A 63 -5.34 -7.69 2.81
N SER A 64 -6.30 -7.94 1.92
CA SER A 64 -7.21 -6.93 1.35
C SER A 64 -8.52 -6.77 2.10
N VAL A 65 -8.79 -7.60 3.11
CA VAL A 65 -10.04 -7.60 3.86
C VAL A 65 -10.32 -6.24 4.51
N THR A 66 -11.52 -5.72 4.34
CA THR A 66 -11.89 -4.43 4.95
C THR A 66 -12.24 -4.59 6.43
N SER A 67 -12.00 -3.55 7.23
CA SER A 67 -12.42 -3.53 8.64
C SER A 67 -13.93 -3.77 8.83
N ARG A 68 -14.75 -3.45 7.82
CA ARG A 68 -16.21 -3.64 7.86
C ARG A 68 -16.59 -5.10 7.70
N ILE A 69 -15.94 -5.82 6.78
CA ILE A 69 -16.09 -7.27 6.62
C ILE A 69 -15.64 -8.00 7.89
N LEU A 70 -14.49 -7.63 8.44
CA LEU A 70 -14.00 -8.19 9.71
C LEU A 70 -14.98 -7.94 10.86
N ALA A 71 -15.56 -6.74 10.96
CA ALA A 71 -16.57 -6.42 11.96
C ALA A 71 -17.84 -7.28 11.82
N GLN A 72 -18.34 -7.47 10.60
CA GLN A 72 -19.49 -8.34 10.32
C GLN A 72 -19.19 -9.80 10.67
N TYR A 73 -17.99 -10.29 10.36
CA TYR A 73 -17.57 -11.63 10.72
C TYR A 73 -17.48 -11.85 12.23
N ILE A 74 -16.96 -10.86 12.98
CA ILE A 74 -16.92 -10.97 14.44
C ILE A 74 -18.34 -10.96 15.01
N LYS A 75 -19.24 -10.14 14.46
CA LYS A 75 -20.66 -10.14 14.83
C LYS A 75 -21.32 -11.49 14.61
N SER A 76 -21.06 -12.18 13.49
CA SER A 76 -21.67 -13.49 13.23
C SER A 76 -21.15 -14.59 14.15
N VAL A 77 -19.88 -14.56 14.53
CA VAL A 77 -19.25 -15.61 15.35
C VAL A 77 -19.50 -15.42 16.85
N THR A 78 -19.50 -14.17 17.32
CA THR A 78 -19.54 -13.86 18.75
C THR A 78 -20.87 -13.28 19.20
N HIS A 79 -21.77 -12.96 18.26
CA HIS A 79 -23.01 -12.19 18.50
C HIS A 79 -22.80 -10.77 19.05
N HIS A 80 -21.54 -10.33 19.21
CA HIS A 80 -21.20 -8.98 19.67
C HIS A 80 -21.00 -8.04 18.48
N SER A 81 -21.67 -6.89 18.50
CA SER A 81 -21.44 -5.86 17.49
C SER A 81 -20.13 -5.12 17.78
N VAL A 82 -19.28 -5.01 16.75
CA VAL A 82 -18.01 -4.28 16.84
C VAL A 82 -17.96 -3.29 15.68
N SER A 83 -17.55 -2.05 15.96
CA SER A 83 -17.38 -1.05 14.91
C SER A 83 -16.14 -1.34 14.05
N ALA A 84 -16.17 -0.96 12.77
CA ALA A 84 -15.01 -1.04 11.89
C ALA A 84 -13.80 -0.25 12.45
N ARG A 85 -14.04 0.83 13.19
CA ARG A 85 -13.00 1.62 13.85
C ARG A 85 -12.32 0.84 14.98
N THR A 86 -13.08 0.06 15.74
CA THR A 86 -12.54 -0.83 16.77
C THR A 86 -11.62 -1.87 16.14
N ILE A 87 -12.05 -2.51 15.04
CA ILE A 87 -11.21 -3.46 14.29
C ILE A 87 -9.91 -2.82 13.82
N GLN A 88 -9.97 -1.64 13.21
CA GLN A 88 -8.77 -0.92 12.76
C GLN A 88 -7.80 -0.63 13.90
N ARG A 89 -8.30 -0.16 15.06
CA ARG A 89 -7.47 0.07 16.25
C ARG A 89 -6.80 -1.23 16.73
N ARG A 90 -7.50 -2.37 16.69
CA ARG A 90 -6.93 -3.68 17.05
C ARG A 90 -5.80 -4.10 16.13
N LEU A 91 -5.99 -3.92 14.82
CA LEU A 91 -4.96 -4.22 13.84
C LEU A 91 -3.73 -3.33 14.04
N GLN A 92 -3.93 -2.03 14.27
CA GLN A 92 -2.84 -1.08 14.56
C GLN A 92 -2.09 -1.40 15.85
N GLN A 93 -2.80 -1.78 16.92
CA GLN A 93 -2.18 -2.25 18.18
C GLN A 93 -1.36 -3.53 18.01
N SER A 94 -1.62 -4.30 16.95
CA SER A 94 -0.82 -5.46 16.57
C SER A 94 0.25 -5.13 15.52
N GLY A 95 0.45 -3.85 15.17
CA GLY A 95 1.47 -3.41 14.23
C GLY A 95 1.04 -3.47 12.75
N LEU A 96 -0.21 -3.80 12.45
CA LEU A 96 -0.75 -3.80 11.09
C LEU A 96 -1.33 -2.44 10.73
N SER A 97 -0.96 -1.95 9.54
CA SER A 97 -1.50 -0.70 8.99
C SER A 97 -2.08 -0.94 7.61
N ALA A 98 -3.23 -0.31 7.33
CA ALA A 98 -3.78 -0.24 5.98
C ALA A 98 -2.89 0.66 5.11
N ARG A 99 -2.30 0.09 4.06
CA ARG A 99 -1.38 0.77 3.13
C ARG A 99 -1.81 0.52 1.68
N ARG A 100 -1.34 1.35 0.75
CA ARG A 100 -1.49 1.02 -0.68
C ARG A 100 -0.63 -0.22 -0.98
N PRO A 101 -1.18 -1.23 -1.67
CA PRO A 101 -0.40 -2.36 -2.14
C PRO A 101 0.66 -1.88 -3.13
N LEU A 102 1.73 -2.66 -3.27
CA LEU A 102 2.58 -2.53 -4.43
C LEU A 102 1.85 -3.20 -5.59
N LEU A 103 1.74 -2.53 -6.73
CA LEU A 103 1.29 -3.17 -7.97
C LEU A 103 2.49 -3.88 -8.57
N GLY A 104 2.40 -5.19 -8.73
CA GLY A 104 3.48 -6.00 -9.29
C GLY A 104 2.97 -6.82 -10.46
N LEU A 105 3.80 -6.95 -11.50
CA LEU A 105 3.57 -7.95 -12.54
C LEU A 105 3.95 -9.33 -11.98
N PRO A 106 3.09 -10.35 -12.15
CA PRO A 106 3.43 -11.71 -11.74
C PRO A 106 4.51 -12.28 -12.68
N LEU A 107 5.78 -12.02 -12.38
CA LEU A 107 6.91 -12.59 -13.13
C LEU A 107 7.25 -13.97 -12.58
N THR A 108 7.25 -14.97 -13.45
CA THR A 108 7.77 -16.32 -13.16
C THR A 108 9.29 -16.25 -12.95
N GLN A 109 9.88 -17.27 -12.32
CA GLN A 109 11.33 -17.32 -12.14
C GLN A 109 12.06 -17.32 -13.48
N ASN A 110 11.49 -17.97 -14.50
CA ASN A 110 12.02 -17.95 -15.86
C ASN A 110 12.01 -16.55 -16.46
N HIS A 111 10.89 -15.82 -16.36
CA HIS A 111 10.81 -14.44 -16.86
C HIS A 111 11.86 -13.53 -16.21
N ARG A 112 12.13 -13.71 -14.91
CA ARG A 112 13.18 -12.96 -14.21
C ARG A 112 14.57 -13.28 -14.76
N GLY A 113 14.87 -14.57 -14.96
CA GLY A 113 16.14 -15.00 -15.55
C GLY A 113 16.37 -14.41 -16.94
N LEU A 114 15.38 -14.53 -17.82
CA LEU A 114 15.43 -13.97 -19.17
C LEU A 114 15.56 -12.44 -19.17
N SER A 115 14.85 -11.76 -18.26
CA SER A 115 14.95 -10.30 -18.13
C SER A 115 16.35 -9.88 -17.67
N CYS A 116 16.93 -10.57 -16.70
CA CYS A 116 18.31 -10.30 -16.26
C CYS A 116 19.31 -10.53 -17.39
N GLN A 117 19.22 -11.67 -18.07
CA GLN A 117 20.11 -11.98 -19.19
C GLN A 117 20.00 -10.93 -20.30
N TRP A 118 18.78 -10.54 -20.68
CA TRP A 118 18.55 -9.52 -21.71
C TRP A 118 19.19 -8.18 -21.35
N CYS A 119 19.08 -7.78 -20.08
CA CYS A 119 19.72 -6.58 -19.54
C CYS A 119 21.25 -6.71 -19.51
N ASP A 120 21.79 -7.86 -19.12
CA ASP A 120 23.23 -8.10 -19.06
C ASP A 120 23.87 -8.07 -20.45
N GLU A 121 23.23 -8.68 -21.46
CA GLU A 121 23.67 -8.66 -22.86
C GLU A 121 23.75 -7.22 -23.43
N ARG A 122 22.88 -6.32 -22.96
CA ARG A 122 22.75 -4.94 -23.45
C ARG A 122 23.29 -3.92 -22.46
N ARG A 123 23.99 -4.37 -21.42
CA ARG A 123 24.45 -3.51 -20.32
C ARG A 123 25.39 -2.39 -20.76
N MET A 124 26.20 -2.65 -21.79
CA MET A 124 27.18 -1.71 -22.33
C MET A 124 26.67 -0.94 -23.55
N TRP A 125 25.42 -1.16 -23.97
CA TRP A 125 24.85 -0.42 -25.09
C TRP A 125 24.70 1.05 -24.73
N ALA A 126 25.11 1.92 -25.66
CA ALA A 126 24.96 3.36 -25.55
C ALA A 126 24.39 3.92 -26.87
N ALA A 127 25.20 3.94 -27.93
CA ALA A 127 24.78 4.45 -29.23
C ALA A 127 23.77 3.51 -29.92
N GLU A 128 23.83 2.21 -29.60
CA GLU A 128 22.94 1.18 -30.13
C GLU A 128 21.48 1.44 -29.75
N TRP A 129 21.22 2.08 -28.61
CA TRP A 129 19.86 2.47 -28.22
C TRP A 129 19.21 3.45 -29.21
N ASN A 130 20.01 4.20 -29.98
CA ASN A 130 19.50 5.11 -31.00
C ASN A 130 18.88 4.36 -32.18
N GLU A 131 19.29 3.11 -32.39
CA GLU A 131 18.79 2.25 -33.47
C GLU A 131 17.54 1.46 -33.07
N VAL A 132 17.21 1.40 -31.78
CA VAL A 132 16.05 0.64 -31.29
C VAL A 132 14.77 1.45 -31.51
N VAL A 133 13.79 0.81 -32.16
CA VAL A 133 12.42 1.28 -32.28
C VAL A 133 11.59 0.50 -31.26
N PHE A 134 11.22 1.15 -30.16
CA PHE A 134 10.34 0.58 -29.15
C PHE A 134 8.90 0.73 -29.59
N THR A 135 8.14 -0.36 -29.59
CA THR A 135 6.72 -0.36 -29.92
C THR A 135 5.91 -1.01 -28.82
N ASP A 136 4.70 -0.51 -28.60
CA ASP A 136 3.80 -1.04 -27.58
C ASP A 136 2.34 -0.68 -27.88
N GLU A 137 1.44 -1.52 -27.39
CA GLU A 137 0.00 -1.29 -27.36
C GLU A 137 -0.43 -0.74 -26.00
N SER A 138 -1.08 0.42 -26.00
CA SER A 138 -1.62 1.00 -24.78
C SER A 138 -3.14 1.11 -24.82
N ARG A 139 -3.81 0.66 -23.76
CA ARG A 139 -5.25 0.87 -23.57
C ARG A 139 -5.49 2.01 -22.59
N THR A 140 -6.00 3.13 -23.10
CA THR A 140 -6.47 4.24 -22.27
C THR A 140 -7.92 3.98 -21.87
N CYS A 141 -8.12 3.54 -20.62
CA CYS A 141 -9.45 3.31 -20.06
C CYS A 141 -10.13 4.64 -19.71
N LEU A 142 -11.41 4.78 -20.06
CA LEU A 142 -12.21 5.98 -19.71
C LEU A 142 -12.59 6.01 -18.23
N GLN A 143 -12.54 4.86 -17.56
CA GLN A 143 -12.83 4.70 -16.15
C GLN A 143 -11.58 4.15 -15.45
N HIS A 144 -11.01 4.92 -14.52
CA HIS A 144 -9.85 4.47 -13.75
C HIS A 144 -10.29 3.47 -12.67
N HIS A 145 -9.44 2.47 -12.41
CA HIS A 145 -9.50 1.75 -11.14
C HIS A 145 -8.94 2.69 -10.07
N ASP A 146 -9.81 3.27 -9.26
CA ASP A 146 -9.50 4.33 -8.29
C ASP A 146 -8.45 3.99 -7.18
N GLY A 147 -7.77 2.84 -7.24
CA GLY A 147 -6.70 2.49 -6.30
C GLY A 147 -7.15 2.43 -4.83
N TRP A 148 -8.47 2.27 -4.57
CA TRP A 148 -9.04 2.22 -3.22
C TRP A 148 -8.66 0.96 -2.44
N ILE A 149 -8.14 -0.06 -3.11
CA ILE A 149 -7.72 -1.30 -2.44
C ILE A 149 -6.56 -0.97 -1.51
N ARG A 150 -6.75 -1.26 -0.23
CA ARG A 150 -5.73 -1.19 0.82
C ARG A 150 -5.39 -2.59 1.26
N VAL A 151 -4.13 -2.81 1.61
CA VAL A 151 -3.67 -4.05 2.23
C VAL A 151 -3.19 -3.80 3.67
N TRP A 152 -3.51 -4.71 4.58
CA TRP A 152 -2.99 -4.72 5.94
C TRP A 152 -1.59 -5.30 5.96
N ARG A 153 -0.61 -4.48 6.36
CA ARG A 153 0.78 -4.95 6.44
C ARG A 153 1.54 -4.34 7.61
N HIS A 154 2.51 -5.10 8.11
CA HIS A 154 3.55 -4.62 9.00
C HIS A 154 4.57 -3.76 8.24
N ARG A 155 5.40 -3.03 8.98
CA ARG A 155 6.54 -2.32 8.40
C ARG A 155 7.53 -3.34 7.82
N GLY A 156 8.04 -3.10 6.62
CA GLY A 156 8.97 -4.00 5.92
C GLY A 156 8.30 -5.01 4.97
N GLU A 157 7.01 -5.30 5.14
CA GLU A 157 6.30 -6.30 4.32
C GLU A 157 5.86 -5.80 2.92
N ARG A 158 6.40 -4.67 2.44
CA ARG A 158 5.92 -4.03 1.20
C ARG A 158 6.03 -4.95 -0.03
N MET A 159 7.08 -5.77 -0.09
CA MET A 159 7.40 -6.65 -1.22
C MET A 159 6.97 -8.10 -1.02
N LEU A 160 6.30 -8.43 0.10
CA LEU A 160 5.74 -9.78 0.27
C LEU A 160 4.65 -10.02 -0.78
N ASN A 161 4.67 -11.17 -1.44
CA ASN A 161 3.69 -11.53 -2.47
C ASN A 161 2.24 -11.38 -1.99
N SER A 162 1.96 -11.68 -0.71
CA SER A 162 0.63 -11.49 -0.11
C SER A 162 0.19 -10.03 0.01
N CYS A 163 1.12 -9.08 -0.01
CA CYS A 163 0.88 -7.63 0.06
C CYS A 163 1.00 -6.93 -1.31
N VAL A 164 1.37 -7.68 -2.35
CA VAL A 164 1.44 -7.22 -3.73
C VAL A 164 0.11 -7.55 -4.40
N MET A 165 -0.43 -6.59 -5.13
CA MET A 165 -1.59 -6.82 -5.98
C MET A 165 -1.12 -6.94 -7.42
N HIS A 166 -1.57 -7.98 -8.09
CA HIS A 166 -1.39 -8.10 -9.53
C HIS A 166 -2.50 -7.32 -10.22
N GLY A 167 -2.10 -6.35 -11.06
CA GLY A 167 -3.05 -5.52 -11.79
C GLY A 167 -3.96 -6.40 -12.65
N ARG A 168 -5.28 -6.19 -12.56
CA ARG A 168 -6.23 -6.74 -13.52
C ARG A 168 -6.47 -5.70 -14.60
N THR A 169 -5.59 -5.69 -15.59
CA THR A 169 -5.77 -4.91 -16.81
C THR A 169 -6.79 -5.66 -17.67
N GLY A 170 -8.08 -5.30 -17.67
CA GLY A 170 -8.98 -6.04 -18.57
C GLY A 170 -10.47 -5.74 -18.65
N LEU A 171 -11.07 -4.92 -17.78
CA LEU A 171 -12.55 -4.82 -17.77
C LEU A 171 -13.13 -3.44 -18.08
N ALA A 172 -12.31 -2.40 -18.23
CA ALA A 172 -12.82 -1.06 -18.50
C ALA A 172 -12.93 -0.77 -20.01
N PRO A 173 -14.05 -0.17 -20.47
CA PRO A 173 -14.12 0.44 -21.79
C PRO A 173 -12.96 1.43 -21.96
N GLY A 174 -12.25 1.32 -23.08
CA GLY A 174 -11.07 2.13 -23.33
C GLY A 174 -10.72 2.16 -24.81
N ILE A 175 -9.94 3.18 -25.18
CA ILE A 175 -9.38 3.30 -26.52
C ILE A 175 -8.04 2.57 -26.52
N MET A 176 -7.86 1.65 -27.46
CA MET A 176 -6.58 0.99 -27.70
C MET A 176 -5.82 1.79 -28.74
N VAL A 177 -4.55 2.06 -28.46
CA VAL A 177 -3.63 2.75 -29.36
C VAL A 177 -2.36 1.93 -29.51
N TRP A 178 -1.74 2.01 -30.67
CA TRP A 178 -0.41 1.49 -30.94
C TRP A 178 0.49 2.64 -31.36
N GLY A 179 1.76 2.59 -30.94
CA GLY A 179 2.76 3.55 -31.36
C GLY A 179 4.17 3.02 -31.21
N GLY A 180 5.09 3.64 -31.94
CA GLY A 180 6.51 3.34 -31.93
C GLY A 180 7.34 4.60 -31.70
N ILE A 181 8.39 4.48 -30.90
CA ILE A 181 9.31 5.57 -30.58
C ILE A 181 10.75 5.10 -30.81
N ARG A 182 11.53 5.94 -31.48
CA ARG A 182 12.98 5.85 -31.64
C ARG A 182 13.61 7.13 -31.08
N TYR A 183 14.92 7.13 -30.85
CA TYR A 183 15.63 8.26 -30.29
C TYR A 183 15.40 9.62 -31.00
N HIS A 184 15.30 9.62 -32.34
CA HIS A 184 15.10 10.85 -33.13
C HIS A 184 13.78 10.92 -33.92
N SER A 185 12.92 9.92 -33.78
CA SER A 185 11.71 9.82 -34.60
C SER A 185 10.64 8.99 -33.90
N ARG A 186 9.41 9.06 -34.41
CA ARG A 186 8.28 8.26 -33.92
C ARG A 186 7.39 7.86 -35.08
N THR A 187 6.66 6.77 -34.91
CA THR A 187 5.61 6.39 -35.84
C THR A 187 4.35 7.24 -35.60
N PRO A 188 3.44 7.32 -36.57
CA PRO A 188 2.07 7.74 -36.32
C PRO A 188 1.42 6.89 -35.23
N LEU A 189 0.59 7.52 -34.40
CA LEU A 189 -0.19 6.80 -33.39
C LEU A 189 -1.44 6.20 -34.06
N VAL A 190 -1.56 4.87 -34.04
CA VAL A 190 -2.69 4.15 -34.62
C VAL A 190 -3.74 3.94 -33.54
N ARG A 191 -5.01 4.23 -33.83
CA ARG A 191 -6.12 4.06 -32.89
C ARG A 191 -7.03 2.95 -33.37
N PHE A 192 -7.36 2.01 -32.48
CA PHE A 192 -8.30 0.93 -32.78
C PHE A 192 -9.66 1.19 -32.14
N ALA A 193 -10.71 0.95 -32.92
CA ALA A 193 -12.08 0.91 -32.44
C ALA A 193 -12.48 -0.53 -32.07
N GLY A 194 -11.75 -1.16 -31.14
CA GLY A 194 -12.04 -2.53 -30.73
C GLY A 194 -10.89 -3.25 -30.04
N THR A 195 -11.02 -4.58 -29.95
CA THR A 195 -9.95 -5.47 -29.47
C THR A 195 -8.97 -5.72 -30.62
N LEU A 196 -7.69 -5.43 -30.39
CA LEU A 196 -6.63 -5.78 -31.33
C LEU A 196 -6.48 -7.30 -31.39
N ASN A 197 -6.50 -7.84 -32.60
CA ASN A 197 -6.18 -9.23 -32.89
C ASN A 197 -5.05 -9.28 -33.92
N SER A 198 -4.49 -10.47 -34.17
CA SER A 198 -3.35 -10.64 -35.07
C SER A 198 -3.61 -10.08 -36.48
N GLN A 199 -4.80 -10.33 -37.04
CA GLN A 199 -5.13 -9.85 -38.38
C GLN A 199 -5.21 -8.32 -38.44
N CYS A 200 -5.86 -7.70 -37.45
CA CYS A 200 -5.94 -6.25 -37.32
C CYS A 200 -4.55 -5.64 -37.11
N TYR A 201 -3.69 -6.31 -36.34
CA TYR A 201 -2.30 -5.89 -36.18
C TYR A 201 -1.55 -5.88 -37.52
N ILE A 202 -1.68 -6.94 -38.32
CA ILE A 202 -1.05 -6.99 -39.65
C ILE A 202 -1.58 -5.86 -40.55
N SER A 203 -2.90 -5.77 -40.71
CA SER A 203 -3.51 -4.88 -41.70
C SER A 203 -3.50 -3.40 -41.34
N GLU A 204 -3.51 -3.06 -40.04
CA GLU A 204 -3.61 -1.67 -39.56
C GLU A 204 -2.29 -1.14 -38.97
N VAL A 205 -1.33 -2.02 -38.63
CA VAL A 205 -0.05 -1.62 -38.03
C VAL A 205 1.13 -2.03 -38.90
N LEU A 206 1.32 -3.33 -39.14
CA LEU A 206 2.54 -3.81 -39.80
C LEU A 206 2.64 -3.28 -41.23
N ASP A 207 1.62 -3.56 -42.04
CA ASP A 207 1.59 -3.20 -43.46
C ASP A 207 1.61 -1.69 -43.70
N PRO A 208 0.70 -0.89 -43.09
CA PRO A 208 0.61 0.54 -43.42
C PRO A 208 1.57 1.43 -42.63
N VAL A 209 2.12 0.98 -41.48
CA VAL A 209 2.91 1.86 -40.60
C VAL A 209 4.32 1.35 -40.38
N VAL A 210 4.50 0.10 -39.93
CA VAL A 210 5.83 -0.41 -39.55
C VAL A 210 6.72 -0.58 -40.77
N PHE A 211 6.27 -1.29 -41.81
CA PHE A 211 7.12 -1.51 -42.98
C PHE A 211 7.52 -0.21 -43.69
N PRO A 212 6.61 0.74 -43.97
CA PRO A 212 7.00 2.02 -44.57
C PRO A 212 7.95 2.82 -43.68
N TYR A 213 7.77 2.79 -42.36
CA TYR A 213 8.64 3.49 -41.42
C TYR A 213 10.06 2.91 -41.37
N LEU A 214 10.19 1.58 -41.43
CA LEU A 214 11.48 0.90 -41.37
C LEU A 214 12.24 0.92 -42.70
N GLN A 215 11.57 1.10 -43.85
CA GLN A 215 12.23 1.14 -45.17
C GLN A 215 13.33 2.22 -45.28
N GLY A 216 13.24 3.30 -44.50
CA GLY A 216 14.26 4.35 -44.43
C GLY A 216 15.35 4.14 -43.37
N LEU A 217 15.29 3.05 -42.60
CA LEU A 217 16.09 2.83 -41.39
C LEU A 217 16.83 1.49 -41.45
N ALA A 218 17.83 1.38 -42.31
CA ALA A 218 18.56 0.13 -42.60
C ALA A 218 19.20 -0.55 -41.37
N THR A 219 19.50 0.20 -40.30
CA THR A 219 20.11 -0.30 -39.06
C THR A 219 19.12 -0.47 -37.91
N ALA A 220 17.83 -0.16 -38.12
CA ALA A 220 16.87 -0.15 -37.03
C ALA A 220 16.61 -1.54 -36.47
N ILE A 221 16.60 -1.63 -35.14
CA ILE A 221 16.20 -2.81 -34.38
C ILE A 221 14.76 -2.60 -33.97
N PHE A 222 13.84 -3.38 -34.55
CA PHE A 222 12.44 -3.34 -34.18
C PHE A 222 12.21 -4.15 -32.90
N GLN A 223 11.70 -3.50 -31.85
CA GLN A 223 11.40 -4.14 -30.57
C GLN A 223 9.90 -4.10 -30.29
N GLN A 224 9.34 -5.29 -30.03
CA GLN A 224 7.97 -5.50 -29.56
C GLN A 224 7.95 -6.54 -28.44
N ASP A 225 6.85 -6.63 -27.70
CA ASP A 225 6.61 -7.68 -26.72
C ASP A 225 6.26 -9.03 -27.38
N ASN A 226 6.20 -10.09 -26.56
CA ASN A 226 5.89 -11.45 -27.01
C ASN A 226 4.42 -11.79 -26.71
N ALA A 227 3.50 -10.89 -27.10
CA ALA A 227 2.06 -11.01 -26.84
C ALA A 227 1.38 -12.19 -27.56
#